data_AF-A0AAN8WWZ8-F1
#
_entry.id   AF-A0AAN8WWZ8-F1
#
_cell.length_a   1.000
_cell.length_b   1.000
_cell.length_c   1.000
_cell.angle_alpha   90.00
_cell.angle_beta   90.00
_cell.angle_gamma   90.00
#
_symmetry.space_group_name_H-M   'P 1'
#
loop_
_entity.id
_entity.type
_entity.pdbx_description
1 polymer ?
#
loop_
_entity_poly.entity_id
_entity_poly.type
_entity_poly.pdbx_seq_one_letter_code
_entity_poly.pdbx_strand_id
1 'polypeptide(L)'
;MITNGIDQVKESTKTHLCRKLESEFRDPLHFFTVNRRAYVRPDNLSVEAIATENIHLINKLSSSEDLQAMNSKVKEVAMYLHKHIRCTNHEQSWSPQPQDMNSEYITIPEPISIFDSPTG
;
A
#
# COMPACT_ATOMS: atom_id res chain seq x y z
N MET A 1 -10.80 6.46 4.54
CA MET A 1 -10.39 7.75 3.93
C MET A 1 -9.41 8.40 4.89
N ILE A 2 -8.13 8.53 4.51
CA ILE A 2 -7.10 9.10 5.40
C ILE A 2 -6.99 10.61 5.08
N THR A 3 -7.63 11.44 5.89
CA THR A 3 -7.68 12.91 5.78
C THR A 3 -6.59 13.59 6.61
N ASN A 4 -5.42 12.96 6.77
CA ASN A 4 -4.33 13.49 7.62
C ASN A 4 -3.31 14.30 6.81
N GLY A 5 -3.77 15.07 5.84
CA GLY A 5 -2.94 16.02 5.09
C GLY A 5 -3.07 17.41 5.70
N ILE A 6 -1.96 18.08 5.99
CA ILE A 6 -1.97 19.51 6.31
C ILE A 6 -2.32 20.26 5.02
N ASP A 7 -3.48 20.93 4.99
CA ASP A 7 -3.99 21.62 3.80
C ASP A 7 -3.09 22.80 3.35
N GLN A 8 -2.40 23.44 4.30
CA GLN A 8 -1.46 24.53 4.02
C GLN A 8 -0.31 24.54 5.03
N VAL A 9 0.91 24.44 4.52
CA VAL A 9 2.14 24.65 5.31
C VAL A 9 2.35 26.16 5.43
N LYS A 10 2.52 26.66 6.66
CA LYS A 10 2.87 28.08 6.89
C LYS A 10 4.19 28.42 6.20
N GLU A 11 4.28 29.61 5.62
CA GLU A 11 5.49 30.05 4.91
C GLU A 11 6.74 30.04 5.83
N SER A 12 6.59 30.40 7.11
CA SER A 12 7.67 30.32 8.09
C SER A 12 8.18 28.89 8.32
N THR A 13 7.28 27.91 8.33
CA THR A 13 7.63 26.49 8.45
C THR A 13 8.35 26.00 7.19
N LYS A 14 7.91 26.45 6.01
CA LYS A 14 8.58 26.16 4.73
C LYS A 14 10.01 26.73 4.73
N THR A 15 10.18 28.01 5.08
CA THR A 15 11.51 28.64 5.17
C THR A 15 12.44 27.93 6.16
N HIS A 16 11.93 27.51 7.31
CA HIS A 16 12.73 26.78 8.30
C HIS A 16 13.18 25.41 7.76
N LEU A 17 12.27 24.67 7.10
CA LEU A 17 12.58 23.41 6.41
C LEU A 17 13.59 23.61 5.28
N CYS A 18 13.42 24.65 4.44
CA CYS A 18 14.38 25.01 3.39
C CYS A 18 15.78 25.17 3.98
N ARG A 19 15.95 26.07 4.96
CA ARG A 19 17.25 26.35 5.55
C ARG A 19 17.91 25.13 6.17
N LYS A 20 17.12 24.29 6.85
CA LYS A 20 17.63 23.06 7.45
C LYS A 20 18.13 22.09 6.37
N LEU A 21 17.31 21.86 5.33
CA LEU A 21 17.66 20.95 4.26
C LEU A 21 18.82 21.51 3.40
N GLU A 22 18.83 22.79 3.09
CA GLU A 22 19.95 23.45 2.40
C GLU A 22 21.25 23.33 3.20
N SER A 23 21.20 23.43 4.54
CA SER A 23 22.39 23.23 5.38
C SER A 23 22.89 21.78 5.38
N GLU A 24 21.98 20.82 5.27
CA GLU A 24 22.28 19.38 5.26
C GLU A 24 22.83 18.93 3.91
N PHE A 25 22.17 19.34 2.82
CA PHE A 25 22.52 18.98 1.46
C PHE A 25 23.57 19.91 0.82
N ARG A 26 23.88 21.04 1.47
CA ARG A 26 24.83 22.09 1.02
C ARG A 26 24.49 22.72 -0.34
N ASP A 27 23.27 22.51 -0.81
CA ASP A 27 22.79 22.97 -2.11
C ASP A 27 21.47 23.73 -1.95
N PRO A 28 21.20 24.74 -2.81
CA PRO A 28 19.90 25.41 -2.84
C PRO A 28 18.81 24.43 -3.32
N LEU A 29 17.64 24.51 -2.67
CA LEU A 29 16.54 23.56 -2.84
C LEU A 29 15.27 24.26 -3.31
N HIS A 30 14.67 23.74 -4.38
CA HIS A 30 13.38 24.18 -4.88
C HIS A 30 12.22 23.38 -4.27
N PHE A 31 11.27 24.09 -3.68
CA PHE A 31 10.06 23.52 -3.09
C PHE A 31 8.85 23.73 -4.00
N PHE A 32 8.16 22.64 -4.33
CA PHE A 32 6.96 22.68 -5.14
C PHE A 32 5.91 21.71 -4.59
N THR A 33 4.64 21.98 -4.86
CA THR A 33 3.52 21.17 -4.37
C THR A 33 2.75 20.57 -5.53
N VAL A 34 2.57 19.26 -5.54
CA VAL A 34 1.76 18.53 -6.53
C VAL A 34 0.80 17.61 -5.79
N ASN A 35 -0.48 17.62 -6.16
CA ASN A 35 -1.50 16.74 -5.57
C ASN A 35 -1.54 16.75 -4.02
N ARG A 36 -1.45 17.94 -3.41
CA ARG A 36 -1.40 18.14 -1.94
C ARG A 36 -0.20 17.50 -1.24
N ARG A 37 0.85 17.13 -1.97
CA ARG A 37 2.13 16.67 -1.44
C ARG A 37 3.21 17.70 -1.73
N ALA A 38 4.05 17.98 -0.75
CA ALA A 38 5.22 18.83 -0.90
C ALA A 38 6.40 18.00 -1.39
N TYR A 39 7.07 18.49 -2.43
CA TYR A 39 8.26 17.91 -3.02
C TYR A 39 9.41 18.92 -2.92
N VAL A 40 10.60 18.38 -2.79
CA VAL A 40 11.85 19.14 -2.71
C VAL A 40 12.79 18.60 -3.77
N ARG A 41 13.36 19.48 -4.57
CA ARG A 41 14.36 19.13 -5.59
C ARG A 41 15.57 20.04 -5.44
N PRO A 42 16.80 19.51 -5.42
CA PRO A 42 18.01 20.31 -5.56
C PRO A 42 18.06 21.09 -6.87
N ASP A 43 18.61 22.30 -6.84
CA ASP A 43 18.76 23.13 -8.05
C ASP A 43 19.84 22.62 -9.00
N ASN A 44 20.81 21.85 -8.49
CA ASN A 44 21.79 21.16 -9.32
C ASN A 44 21.22 19.96 -10.10
N LEU A 45 19.97 19.58 -9.85
CA LEU A 45 19.31 18.46 -10.50
C LEU A 45 18.26 18.97 -11.50
N SER A 46 18.59 18.91 -12.80
CA SER A 46 17.66 19.35 -13.85
C SER A 46 16.48 18.37 -13.98
N VAL A 47 15.30 18.89 -14.33
CA VAL A 47 14.11 18.06 -14.61
C VAL A 47 14.40 17.06 -15.73
N GLU A 48 15.18 17.49 -16.73
CA GLU A 48 15.57 16.69 -17.88
C GLU A 48 16.46 15.51 -17.46
N ALA A 49 17.42 15.74 -16.55
CA ALA A 49 18.26 14.68 -16.00
C ALA A 49 17.42 13.64 -15.25
N ILE A 50 16.49 14.09 -14.40
CA ILE A 50 15.56 13.20 -13.67
C ILE A 50 14.69 12.39 -14.64
N ALA A 51 14.16 13.03 -15.68
CA ALA A 51 13.32 12.36 -16.67
C ALA A 51 14.13 11.30 -17.45
N THR A 52 15.36 11.64 -17.85
CA THR A 52 16.25 10.74 -18.59
C THR A 52 16.64 9.54 -17.73
N GLU A 53 16.96 9.77 -16.46
CA GLU A 53 17.31 8.70 -15.53
C GLU A 53 16.09 7.82 -15.20
N ASN A 54 14.91 8.40 -15.03
CA ASN A 54 13.67 7.62 -14.86
C ASN A 54 13.39 6.75 -16.09
N ILE A 55 13.53 7.27 -17.31
CA ILE A 55 13.36 6.49 -18.53
C ILE A 55 14.40 5.35 -18.57
N HIS A 56 15.65 5.63 -18.22
CA HIS A 56 16.70 4.63 -18.14
C HIS A 56 16.36 3.52 -17.13
N LEU A 57 15.88 3.87 -15.94
CA LEU A 57 15.47 2.93 -14.90
C LEU A 57 14.25 2.09 -15.31
N ILE A 58 13.25 2.71 -15.93
CA ILE A 58 12.07 2.01 -16.48
C ILE A 58 12.51 0.99 -17.53
N ASN A 59 13.40 1.39 -18.45
CA ASN A 59 13.92 0.50 -19.47
C ASN A 59 14.72 -0.65 -18.85
N LYS A 60 15.56 -0.36 -17.85
CA LYS A 60 16.34 -1.37 -17.13
C LYS A 60 15.47 -2.38 -16.37
N LEU A 61 14.39 -1.90 -15.76
CA LEU A 61 13.38 -2.76 -15.11
C LEU A 61 12.64 -3.62 -16.13
N SER A 62 12.32 -3.05 -17.30
CA SER A 62 11.61 -3.74 -18.37
C SER A 62 12.49 -4.75 -19.11
N SER A 63 13.80 -4.50 -19.18
CA SER A 63 14.80 -5.39 -19.77
C SER A 63 15.35 -6.43 -18.78
N SER A 64 14.92 -6.40 -17.52
CA SER A 64 15.30 -7.42 -16.54
C SER A 64 14.52 -8.70 -16.84
N GLU A 65 15.10 -9.53 -17.72
CA GLU A 65 14.55 -10.84 -18.10
C GLU A 65 14.24 -11.71 -16.87
N ASP A 66 15.05 -11.59 -15.83
CA ASP A 66 14.86 -12.30 -14.55
C ASP A 66 13.56 -11.91 -13.83
N LEU A 67 13.23 -10.62 -13.78
CA LEU A 67 11.98 -10.14 -13.19
C LEU A 67 10.76 -10.54 -14.03
N GLN A 68 10.90 -10.51 -15.36
CA GLN A 68 9.83 -10.92 -16.26
C GLN A 68 9.58 -12.44 -16.20
N ALA A 69 10.65 -13.24 -16.11
CA ALA A 69 10.59 -14.68 -15.93
C ALA A 69 9.98 -15.05 -14.56
N MET A 70 10.36 -14.35 -13.50
CA MET A 70 9.78 -14.54 -12.16
C MET A 70 8.28 -14.21 -12.14
N ASN A 71 7.88 -13.06 -12.69
CA ASN A 71 6.47 -12.68 -12.79
C ASN A 71 5.65 -13.70 -13.61
N SER A 72 6.24 -14.23 -14.69
CA SER A 72 5.58 -15.24 -15.51
C SER A 72 5.37 -16.55 -14.75
N LYS A 73 6.38 -17.02 -13.99
CA LYS A 73 6.26 -18.19 -13.12
C LYS A 73 5.22 -17.99 -12.01
N VAL A 74 5.21 -16.83 -11.35
CA VAL A 74 4.21 -16.51 -10.31
C VAL A 74 2.80 -16.53 -10.90
N LYS A 75 2.62 -15.96 -12.08
CA LYS A 75 1.33 -15.96 -12.79
C LYS A 75 0.90 -17.38 -13.15
N GLU A 76 1.82 -18.21 -13.63
CA GLU A 76 1.56 -19.61 -13.95
C GLU A 76 1.13 -20.41 -12.72
N VAL A 77 1.85 -20.27 -11.60
CA VAL A 77 1.49 -20.92 -10.33
C VAL A 77 0.13 -20.44 -9.83
N ALA A 78 -0.15 -19.14 -9.90
CA ALA A 78 -1.44 -18.59 -9.50
C ALA A 78 -2.59 -19.14 -10.36
N MET A 79 -2.39 -19.25 -11.68
CA MET A 79 -3.36 -19.85 -12.58
C MET A 79 -3.55 -21.34 -12.31
N TYR A 80 -2.47 -22.07 -12.03
CA TYR A 80 -2.52 -23.48 -11.65
C TYR A 80 -3.33 -23.67 -10.36
N LEU A 81 -3.04 -22.90 -9.31
CA LEU A 81 -3.77 -22.94 -8.05
C LEU A 81 -5.25 -22.63 -8.24
N HIS A 82 -5.56 -21.57 -8.98
CA HIS A 82 -6.95 -21.18 -9.25
C HIS A 82 -7.69 -22.27 -10.04
N LYS A 83 -7.05 -22.88 -11.05
CA LYS A 83 -7.62 -24.01 -11.79
C LYS A 83 -7.82 -25.23 -10.91
N HIS A 84 -6.84 -25.53 -10.05
CA HIS A 84 -6.91 -26.65 -9.13
C HIS A 84 -8.07 -26.48 -8.14
N ILE A 85 -8.16 -25.32 -7.50
CA ILE A 85 -9.25 -24.95 -6.58
C ILE A 85 -10.61 -25.02 -7.29
N ARG A 86 -10.70 -24.57 -8.53
CA ARG A 86 -11.95 -24.62 -9.31
C ARG A 86 -12.35 -26.04 -9.72
N CYS A 87 -11.39 -26.93 -9.96
CA CYS A 87 -11.65 -28.33 -10.30
C CYS A 87 -11.93 -29.20 -9.08
N THR A 88 -11.40 -28.84 -7.91
CA THR A 88 -11.85 -29.39 -6.63
C THR A 88 -13.20 -28.76 -6.31
N ASN A 89 -14.28 -29.37 -6.80
CA ASN A 89 -15.69 -29.04 -6.57
C ASN A 89 -16.08 -29.17 -5.07
N HIS A 90 -15.29 -28.60 -4.17
CA HIS A 90 -15.69 -28.46 -2.79
C HIS A 90 -16.56 -27.22 -2.73
N GLU A 91 -17.87 -27.42 -2.54
CA GLU A 91 -18.81 -26.37 -2.16
C GLU A 91 -18.44 -25.90 -0.75
N GLN A 92 -17.31 -25.20 -0.63
CA GLN A 92 -16.97 -24.51 0.60
C GLN A 92 -17.89 -23.30 0.68
N SER A 93 -18.89 -23.39 1.53
CA SER A 93 -19.76 -22.26 1.84
C SER A 93 -18.89 -21.14 2.42
N TRP A 94 -18.88 -19.98 1.75
CA TRP A 94 -18.31 -18.77 2.33
C TRP A 94 -19.44 -17.94 2.92
N SER A 95 -19.41 -17.55 4.19
CA SER A 95 -18.35 -17.79 5.18
C SER A 95 -18.38 -19.22 5.73
N PRO A 96 -17.22 -19.85 6.02
CA PRO A 96 -17.18 -21.19 6.59
C PRO A 96 -17.95 -21.19 7.90
N GLN A 97 -18.83 -22.17 8.09
CA GLN A 97 -19.49 -22.30 9.38
C GLN A 97 -18.44 -22.76 10.40
N PRO A 98 -18.47 -22.28 11.66
CA PRO A 98 -17.48 -22.67 12.67
C PRO A 98 -17.36 -24.19 12.86
N GLN A 99 -18.46 -24.92 12.65
CA GLN A 99 -18.54 -26.39 12.64
C GLN A 99 -17.71 -27.06 11.53
N ASP A 100 -17.45 -26.36 10.43
CA ASP A 100 -16.64 -26.85 9.32
C ASP A 100 -15.13 -26.68 9.61
N MET A 101 -14.77 -25.90 10.64
CA MET A 101 -13.38 -25.58 11.00
C MET A 101 -12.86 -26.36 12.21
N ASN A 102 -13.74 -26.87 13.07
CA ASN A 102 -13.37 -27.64 14.26
C ASN A 102 -14.38 -28.78 14.52
N SER A 103 -13.91 -30.02 14.58
CA SER A 103 -14.72 -31.20 14.90
C SER A 103 -15.31 -31.18 16.31
N GLU A 104 -14.79 -30.33 17.19
CA GLU A 104 -15.24 -30.15 18.57
C GLU A 104 -16.12 -28.90 18.74
N TYR A 105 -16.62 -28.30 17.64
CA TYR A 105 -17.45 -27.11 17.73
C TYR A 105 -18.78 -27.42 18.46
N ILE A 106 -19.00 -26.73 19.58
CA ILE A 106 -20.24 -26.78 20.35
C ILE A 106 -21.07 -25.55 20.00
N THR A 107 -22.25 -25.75 19.41
CA THR A 107 -23.21 -24.66 19.19
C THR A 107 -23.66 -24.12 20.54
N ILE A 108 -23.29 -22.88 20.85
CA ILE A 108 -23.80 -22.18 22.04
C ILE A 108 -25.30 -21.95 21.84
N PRO A 109 -26.19 -22.45 22.71
CA PRO A 109 -27.61 -22.14 22.63
C PRO A 109 -27.84 -20.63 22.77
N GLU A 110 -28.71 -20.07 21.93
CA GLU A 110 -29.12 -18.65 22.00
C GLU A 110 -29.66 -18.25 23.38
N PRO A 111 -29.54 -16.97 23.76
CA PRO A 111 -28.98 -16.57 25.04
C PRO A 111 -29.93 -16.74 26.22
N ILE A 112 -29.28 -16.99 27.35
CA ILE A 112 -29.71 -16.58 28.69
C ILE A 112 -30.01 -15.07 28.62
N SER A 113 -31.27 -14.71 28.40
CA SER A 113 -31.80 -13.34 28.34
C SER A 113 -31.86 -12.69 29.73
N ILE A 114 -30.78 -12.75 30.51
CA ILE A 114 -30.75 -12.29 31.91
C ILE A 114 -30.06 -10.93 32.08
N PHE A 115 -29.48 -10.34 31.03
CA PHE A 115 -28.88 -9.00 31.12
C PHE A 115 -29.76 -7.85 30.64
N ASP A 116 -31.05 -8.10 30.35
CA ASP A 116 -32.04 -7.03 30.26
C ASP A 116 -32.67 -6.79 31.64
N SER A 117 -32.01 -5.98 32.46
CA SER A 117 -32.65 -5.30 33.57
C SER A 117 -32.08 -3.89 33.67
N PRO A 118 -32.75 -2.87 33.12
CA PRO A 118 -32.60 -1.53 33.64
C PRO A 118 -33.33 -1.51 34.99
N THR A 119 -32.56 -1.29 36.05
CA THR A 119 -33.02 -0.80 37.36
C THR A 119 -34.19 0.15 37.21
N GLY A 120 -35.32 -0.19 37.85
CA GLY A 120 -36.34 0.77 38.24
C GLY A 120 -35.88 1.66 39.38
#